data_AF-X0UVR6-F1
#
_entry.id   AF-X0UVR6-F1
#
_cell.length_a   1.000
_cell.length_b   1.000
_cell.length_c   1.000
_cell.angle_alpha   90.00
_cell.angle_beta   90.00
_cell.angle_gamma   90.00
#
_symmetry.space_group_name_H-M   'P 1'
#
loop_
_entity.id
_entity.type
_entity.pdbx_description
1 polymer ?
#
loop_
_entity_poly.entity_id
_entity_poly.type
_entity_poly.pdbx_seq_one_letter_code
_entity_poly.pdbx_strand_id
1 'polypeptide(L)'
;VVINKKDLADKKTLDAIILKIKERGLNVLTISATTGDGLNKLREEIFSQLKLIRIYMKPVGKQTDYEEPLILRKDAKVEDACRKLHRDFKRKFRYATVSGPSAKHTVQKVGLEHTLQDEDILTIVTWI
;
A
#
# COMPACT_ATOMS: atom_id res chain seq x y z
N VAL A 1 16.91 5.37 -6.17
CA VAL A 1 18.05 6.11 -5.58
C VAL A 1 17.71 7.58 -5.52
N VAL A 2 17.98 8.24 -4.40
CA VAL A 2 17.75 9.68 -4.23
C VAL A 2 19.09 10.39 -4.12
N ILE A 3 19.32 11.40 -4.94
CA ILE A 3 20.51 12.26 -4.87
C ILE A 3 20.08 13.59 -4.26
N ASN A 4 20.62 13.91 -3.08
CA ASN A 4 20.35 15.17 -2.40
C ASN A 4 21.39 16.24 -2.77
N LYS A 5 21.12 17.49 -2.39
CA LYS A 5 21.98 18.67 -2.61
C LYS A 5 22.19 19.02 -4.09
N LYS A 6 21.17 18.85 -4.93
CA LYS A 6 21.27 19.18 -6.37
C LYS A 6 21.59 20.65 -6.63
N ASP A 7 21.31 21.52 -5.67
CA ASP A 7 21.61 22.95 -5.68
C ASP A 7 23.11 23.27 -5.65
N LEU A 8 23.96 22.34 -5.18
CA LEU A 8 25.42 22.53 -5.11
C LEU A 8 26.17 21.83 -6.25
N ALA A 9 25.49 21.07 -7.09
CA ALA A 9 26.11 20.23 -8.10
C ALA A 9 26.11 20.90 -9.48
N ASP A 10 27.26 20.85 -10.16
CA ASP A 10 27.34 21.22 -11.57
C ASP A 10 26.47 20.30 -12.43
N LYS A 11 25.70 20.89 -13.33
CA LYS A 11 24.73 20.18 -14.18
C LYS A 11 25.36 19.01 -14.96
N LYS A 12 26.56 19.21 -15.52
CA LYS A 12 27.30 18.18 -16.26
C LYS A 12 27.67 16.96 -15.40
N THR A 13 28.14 17.22 -14.17
CA THR A 13 28.53 16.18 -13.23
C THR A 13 27.30 15.40 -12.74
N LEU A 14 26.21 16.12 -12.46
CA LEU A 14 24.93 15.52 -12.06
C LEU A 14 24.37 14.60 -13.15
N ASP A 15 24.37 15.06 -14.41
CA ASP A 15 23.88 14.28 -15.55
C ASP A 15 24.70 13.00 -15.77
N ALA A 16 26.03 13.08 -15.63
CA ALA A 16 26.91 11.92 -15.73
C ALA A 16 26.65 10.87 -14.63
N ILE A 17 26.39 11.32 -13.39
CA ILE A 17 26.04 10.42 -12.28
C ILE A 17 24.67 9.78 -12.51
N ILE A 18 23.67 10.56 -12.96
CA ILE A 18 22.34 10.04 -13.29
C ILE A 18 22.44 8.96 -14.36
N LEU A 19 23.21 9.20 -15.42
CA LEU A 19 23.39 8.24 -16.51
C LEU A 19 23.99 6.92 -16.01
N LYS A 20 25.08 6.99 -15.24
CA LYS A 20 25.73 5.81 -14.65
C LYS A 20 24.82 4.99 -13.73
N ILE A 21 23.91 5.64 -13.00
CA ILE A 21 22.98 4.93 -12.12
C ILE A 21 21.82 4.34 -12.92
N LYS A 22 21.34 5.05 -13.96
CA LYS A 22 20.30 4.53 -14.87
C LYS A 22 20.80 3.32 -15.67
N GLU A 23 22.06 3.29 -16.08
CA GLU A 23 22.70 2.12 -16.72
C GLU A 23 22.66 0.86 -15.85
N ARG A 24 22.57 1.02 -14.52
CA ARG A 24 22.38 -0.08 -13.57
C ARG A 24 20.92 -0.50 -13.39
N GLY A 25 20.01 0.05 -14.19
CA GLY A 25 18.57 -0.23 -14.11
C GLY A 25 17.87 0.42 -12.92
N LEU A 26 18.50 1.39 -12.25
CA LEU A 26 17.94 2.05 -11.07
C LEU A 26 17.29 3.38 -11.41
N ASN A 27 16.09 3.59 -10.88
CA ASN A 27 15.43 4.89 -10.93
C ASN A 27 16.16 5.91 -10.04
N VAL A 28 16.35 7.12 -10.56
CA VAL A 28 17.05 8.22 -9.87
C VAL A 28 16.13 9.42 -9.77
N LEU A 29 16.08 10.00 -8.57
CA LEU A 29 15.39 11.25 -8.31
C LEU A 29 16.36 12.21 -7.61
N THR A 30 16.48 13.42 -8.14
CA THR A 30 17.35 14.46 -7.57
C THR A 30 16.50 15.45 -6.77
N ILE A 31 16.96 15.78 -5.57
CA ILE A 31 16.29 16.73 -4.67
C ILE A 31 17.28 17.77 -4.15
N SER A 32 16.74 18.87 -3.67
CA SER A 32 17.39 19.71 -2.67
C SER A 32 16.49 19.74 -1.44
N ALA A 33 16.91 19.07 -0.37
CA ALA A 33 16.18 19.11 0.89
C ALA A 33 16.15 20.53 1.50
N THR A 34 17.15 21.36 1.20
CA THR A 34 17.26 22.74 1.71
C THR A 34 16.25 23.67 1.03
N THR A 35 16.13 23.60 -0.30
CA THR A 35 15.20 24.47 -1.05
C THR A 35 13.80 23.88 -1.18
N GLY A 36 13.63 22.60 -0.85
CA GLY A 36 12.39 21.85 -1.02
C GLY A 36 12.18 21.31 -2.44
N ASP A 37 13.08 21.63 -3.37
CA ASP A 37 12.97 21.23 -4.77
C ASP A 37 13.07 19.70 -4.91
N GLY A 38 12.09 19.11 -5.60
CA GLY A 38 11.98 17.66 -5.81
C GLY A 38 11.37 16.87 -4.65
N LEU A 39 11.07 17.49 -3.49
CA LEU A 39 10.50 16.77 -2.34
C LEU A 39 9.07 16.27 -2.59
N ASN A 40 8.23 17.02 -3.31
CA ASN A 40 6.88 16.56 -3.65
C ASN A 40 6.93 15.33 -4.55
N LYS A 41 7.77 15.34 -5.58
CA LYS A 41 7.97 14.18 -6.46
C LYS A 41 8.55 12.99 -5.71
N LEU A 42 9.46 13.22 -4.76
CA LEU A 42 9.97 12.16 -3.90
C LEU A 42 8.85 11.54 -3.05
N ARG A 43 7.97 12.37 -2.46
CA ARG A 43 6.82 11.90 -1.69
C ARG A 43 5.92 11.01 -2.54
N GLU A 44 5.53 11.49 -3.73
CA GLU A 44 4.70 10.73 -4.68
C GLU A 44 5.34 9.40 -5.06
N GLU A 45 6.64 9.39 -5.38
CA GLU A 45 7.37 8.18 -5.72
C GLU A 45 7.40 7.19 -4.55
N ILE A 46 7.66 7.65 -3.32
CA ILE A 46 7.62 6.79 -2.12
C ILE A 46 6.24 6.15 -1.98
N PHE A 47 5.16 6.93 -2.04
CA PHE A 47 3.81 6.41 -1.92
C PHE A 47 3.48 5.39 -3.02
N SER A 48 3.84 5.68 -4.27
CA SER A 48 3.63 4.78 -5.40
C SER A 48 4.39 3.46 -5.24
N GLN A 49 5.65 3.51 -4.75
CA GLN A 49 6.49 2.33 -4.55
C GLN A 49 6.07 1.48 -3.36
N LEU A 50 5.45 2.07 -2.32
CA LEU A 50 4.93 1.31 -1.19
C LEU A 50 3.77 0.38 -1.60
N LYS A 51 3.08 0.71 -2.70
CA LYS A 51 1.94 -0.04 -3.25
C LYS A 51 0.92 -0.38 -2.16
N LEU A 52 0.52 0.63 -1.39
CA LEU A 52 -0.43 0.45 -0.29
C LEU A 52 -1.86 0.31 -0.81
N ILE A 53 -2.66 -0.49 -0.11
CA ILE A 53 -4.10 -0.61 -0.31
C ILE A 53 -4.81 -0.36 1.02
N ARG A 54 -5.98 0.27 0.96
CA ARG A 54 -6.87 0.61 2.07
C ARG A 54 -8.00 -0.40 2.10
N ILE A 55 -8.18 -1.07 3.24
CA ILE A 55 -9.28 -2.01 3.44
C ILE A 55 -10.19 -1.46 4.52
N TYR A 56 -11.45 -1.21 4.18
CA TYR A 56 -12.43 -0.66 5.11
C TYR A 56 -13.09 -1.78 5.90
N MET A 57 -12.98 -1.73 7.22
CA MET A 57 -13.50 -2.79 8.08
C MET A 57 -15.00 -2.59 8.31
N LYS A 58 -15.77 -3.67 8.15
CA LYS A 58 -17.19 -3.71 8.50
C LYS A 58 -17.44 -4.82 9.53
N PRO A 59 -17.41 -4.52 10.84
CA PRO A 59 -17.74 -5.52 11.85
C PRO A 59 -19.19 -6.03 11.69
N VAL A 60 -19.44 -7.29 12.07
CA VAL A 60 -20.78 -7.88 11.99
C VAL A 60 -21.77 -7.05 12.82
N GLY A 61 -22.87 -6.63 12.20
CA GLY A 61 -23.90 -5.82 12.84
C GLY A 61 -23.56 -4.33 13.00
N LYS A 62 -22.41 -3.87 12.47
CA LYS A 62 -22.01 -2.46 12.48
C LYS A 62 -21.94 -1.87 11.08
N GLN A 63 -21.88 -0.53 11.01
CA GLN A 63 -21.58 0.18 9.77
C GLN A 63 -20.10 0.01 9.39
N THR A 64 -19.80 0.26 8.11
CA THR A 64 -18.43 0.27 7.61
C THR A 64 -17.69 1.48 8.17
N ASP A 65 -16.47 1.27 8.64
CA ASP A 65 -15.56 2.34 9.03
C ASP A 65 -14.77 2.83 7.81
N TYR A 66 -15.07 4.05 7.36
CA TYR A 66 -14.35 4.72 6.27
C TYR A 66 -13.31 5.73 6.77
N GLU A 67 -13.25 5.99 8.08
CA GLU A 67 -12.31 6.95 8.68
C GLU A 67 -10.96 6.28 8.94
N GLU A 68 -10.96 5.04 9.45
CA GLU A 68 -9.75 4.31 9.82
C GLU A 68 -9.57 3.01 8.98
N PRO A 69 -9.09 3.11 7.73
CA PRO A 69 -8.83 1.92 6.92
C PRO A 69 -7.65 1.10 7.44
N LEU A 70 -7.77 -0.22 7.31
CA LEU A 70 -6.65 -1.13 7.49
C LEU A 70 -5.70 -1.00 6.28
N ILE A 71 -4.50 -0.48 6.53
CA ILE A 71 -3.48 -0.33 5.48
C ILE A 71 -2.70 -1.64 5.30
N LEU A 72 -2.79 -2.19 4.08
CA LEU A 72 -2.04 -3.37 3.63
C LEU A 72 -1.19 -3.04 2.41
N ARG A 73 -0.37 -4.00 1.97
CA ARG A 73 0.35 -3.90 0.69
C ARG A 73 -0.47 -4.55 -0.42
N LYS A 74 -0.25 -4.12 -1.66
CA LYS A 74 -0.81 -4.75 -2.85
C LYS A 74 -0.53 -6.25 -2.84
N ASP A 75 -1.50 -7.00 -3.35
CA ASP A 75 -1.52 -8.46 -3.39
C ASP A 75 -1.67 -9.13 -2.01
N ALA A 76 -1.95 -8.36 -0.95
CA ALA A 76 -2.33 -8.89 0.35
C ALA A 76 -3.63 -9.68 0.28
N LYS A 77 -3.70 -10.75 1.07
CA LYS A 77 -4.86 -11.63 1.18
C LYS A 77 -5.67 -11.33 2.45
N VAL A 78 -6.86 -11.91 2.52
CA VAL A 78 -7.68 -11.90 3.76
C VAL A 78 -6.89 -12.43 4.97
N GLU A 79 -5.98 -13.40 4.77
CA GLU A 79 -5.09 -13.87 5.83
C GLU A 79 -4.19 -12.76 6.40
N ASP A 80 -3.61 -11.92 5.54
CA ASP A 80 -2.74 -10.83 5.97
C ASP A 80 -3.51 -9.79 6.78
N ALA A 81 -4.75 -9.50 6.37
CA ALA A 81 -5.66 -8.65 7.13
C ALA A 81 -5.93 -9.24 8.53
N CYS A 82 -6.21 -10.55 8.61
CA CYS A 82 -6.42 -11.23 9.89
C CYS A 82 -5.18 -11.11 10.80
N ARG A 83 -3.97 -11.37 10.26
CA ARG A 83 -2.72 -11.28 11.04
C ARG A 83 -2.43 -9.86 11.51
N LYS A 84 -2.74 -8.85 10.68
CA LYS A 84 -2.52 -7.43 10.98
C LYS A 84 -3.44 -6.94 12.11
N LEU A 85 -4.68 -7.42 12.16
CA LEU A 85 -5.64 -7.08 13.21
C LEU A 85 -5.28 -7.75 14.54
N HIS A 86 -5.24 -9.09 14.56
CA HIS A 86 -4.84 -9.87 15.73
C HIS A 86 -4.69 -11.34 15.34
N ARG A 87 -3.70 -12.05 15.93
CA ARG A 87 -3.44 -13.48 15.65
C ARG A 87 -4.67 -14.39 15.80
N ASP A 88 -5.64 -14.01 16.62
CA ASP A 88 -6.84 -14.79 16.88
C ASP A 88 -7.82 -14.80 15.69
N PHE A 89 -7.84 -13.75 14.86
CA PHE A 89 -8.71 -13.72 13.68
C PHE A 89 -8.41 -14.85 12.72
N LYS A 90 -7.13 -15.16 12.49
CA LYS A 90 -6.74 -16.30 11.66
C LYS A 90 -7.11 -17.62 12.33
N ARG A 91 -6.82 -17.78 13.62
CA ARG A 91 -7.08 -19.03 14.37
C ARG A 91 -8.56 -19.38 14.41
N LYS A 92 -9.42 -18.38 14.63
CA LYS A 92 -10.87 -18.54 14.73
C LYS A 92 -11.58 -18.27 13.41
N PHE A 93 -10.87 -18.14 12.29
CA PHE A 93 -11.48 -17.75 11.02
C PHE A 93 -12.56 -18.75 10.59
N ARG A 94 -13.77 -18.25 10.32
CA ARG A 94 -14.87 -19.03 9.74
C ARG A 94 -15.02 -18.74 8.25
N TYR A 95 -15.15 -17.45 7.91
CA TYR A 95 -15.14 -16.91 6.56
C TYR A 95 -14.98 -15.39 6.61
N ALA A 96 -14.78 -14.77 5.45
CA ALA A 96 -14.94 -13.34 5.29
C ALA A 96 -16.00 -13.03 4.24
N THR A 97 -16.54 -11.81 4.28
CA THR A 97 -17.27 -11.24 3.15
C THR A 97 -16.52 -10.03 2.64
N VAL A 98 -16.40 -9.92 1.32
CA VAL A 98 -15.82 -8.76 0.64
C VAL A 98 -16.88 -8.11 -0.24
N SER A 99 -16.90 -6.78 -0.21
CA SER A 99 -17.65 -5.92 -1.12
C SER A 99 -16.69 -4.87 -1.66
N GLY A 100 -16.53 -4.77 -2.97
CA GLY A 100 -15.58 -3.84 -3.56
C GLY A 100 -14.94 -4.39 -4.83
N PRO A 101 -13.87 -3.73 -5.30
CA PRO A 101 -13.21 -4.04 -6.56
C PRO A 101 -12.72 -5.49 -6.72
N SER A 102 -12.37 -6.18 -5.62
CA SER A 102 -11.93 -7.58 -5.71
C SER A 102 -13.07 -8.60 -5.76
N ALA A 103 -14.31 -8.18 -5.46
CA ALA A 103 -15.47 -9.06 -5.43
C ALA A 103 -16.15 -9.14 -6.81
N LYS A 104 -16.59 -10.33 -7.21
CA LYS A 104 -17.39 -10.55 -8.43
C LYS A 104 -18.87 -10.23 -8.26
N HIS A 105 -19.32 -10.12 -7.02
CA HIS A 105 -20.70 -9.87 -6.64
C HIS A 105 -20.74 -8.81 -5.54
N THR A 106 -21.90 -8.18 -5.35
CA THR A 106 -22.10 -7.08 -4.39
C THR A 106 -21.60 -7.41 -2.98
N VAL A 107 -21.85 -8.63 -2.51
CA VAL A 107 -21.26 -9.18 -1.28
C VAL A 107 -20.83 -10.61 -1.60
N GLN A 108 -19.54 -10.86 -1.59
CA GLN A 108 -18.99 -12.18 -1.89
C GLN A 108 -18.42 -12.81 -0.62
N LYS A 109 -18.83 -14.04 -0.31
CA LYS A 109 -18.20 -14.85 0.72
C LYS A 109 -16.87 -15.41 0.19
N VAL A 110 -15.79 -15.22 0.95
CA VAL A 110 -14.42 -15.57 0.55
C VAL A 110 -13.66 -16.26 1.67
N GLY A 111 -12.58 -16.95 1.30
CA GLY A 111 -11.63 -17.60 2.23
C GLY A 111 -10.40 -16.74 2.49
N LEU A 112 -9.46 -17.31 3.25
CA LEU A 112 -8.19 -16.66 3.60
C LEU A 112 -7.31 -16.32 2.39
N GLU A 113 -7.40 -17.10 1.31
CA GLU A 113 -6.58 -16.97 0.10
C GLU A 113 -7.03 -15.87 -0.86
N HIS A 114 -8.17 -15.23 -0.59
CA HIS A 114 -8.71 -14.18 -1.46
C HIS A 114 -7.82 -12.94 -1.42
N THR A 115 -7.34 -12.51 -2.59
CA THR A 115 -6.54 -11.30 -2.75
C THR A 115 -7.43 -10.07 -2.69
N LEU A 116 -7.10 -9.15 -1.79
CA LEU A 116 -7.79 -7.89 -1.60
C LEU A 116 -7.30 -6.83 -2.59
N GLN A 117 -8.17 -5.86 -2.87
CA GLN A 117 -7.86 -4.67 -3.67
C GLN A 117 -8.10 -3.41 -2.84
N ASP A 118 -7.52 -2.29 -3.30
CA ASP A 118 -7.71 -0.99 -2.66
C ASP A 118 -9.21 -0.64 -2.61
N GLU A 119 -9.63 -0.10 -1.47
CA GLU A 119 -11.01 0.28 -1.16
C GLU A 119 -12.01 -0.87 -1.00
N ASP A 120 -11.55 -2.12 -0.89
CA ASP A 120 -12.42 -3.23 -0.49
C ASP A 120 -12.98 -3.02 0.92
N ILE A 121 -14.24 -3.42 1.11
CA ILE A 121 -14.90 -3.52 2.41
C ILE A 121 -14.83 -4.96 2.88
N LEU A 122 -14.25 -5.19 4.05
CA LEU A 122 -14.01 -6.51 4.61
C LEU A 122 -14.75 -6.73 5.93
N THR A 123 -15.52 -7.82 6.00
CA THR A 123 -16.07 -8.36 7.24
C THR A 123 -15.40 -9.70 7.53
N ILE A 124 -14.81 -9.87 8.71
CA ILE A 124 -14.28 -11.16 9.15
C ILE A 124 -15.26 -11.78 10.14
N VAL A 125 -15.69 -13.02 9.85
CA VAL A 125 -16.55 -13.80 10.73
C VAL A 125 -15.70 -14.90 11.37
N THR A 126 -15.72 -14.94 12.69
CA THR A 126 -15.00 -15.94 13.47
C THR A 126 -15.95 -16.95 14.09
N TRP A 127 -15.43 -18.12 14.45
CA TRP A 127 -16.09 -19.01 15.40
C TRP A 127 -16.12 -18.34 16.77
N ILE A 128 -17.24 -18.51 17.49
CA ILE A 128 -17.41 -18.06 18.87
C ILE A 128 -16.35 -18.77 19.74
#